data_AF-A0A7K4DTS7-F1
#
_entry.id   AF-A0A7K4DTS7-F1
#
_cell.length_a   1.000
_cell.length_b   1.000
_cell.length_c   1.000
_cell.angle_alpha   90.00
_cell.angle_beta   90.00
_cell.angle_gamma   90.00
#
_symmetry.space_group_name_H-M   'P 1'
#
loop_
_entity.id
_entity.type
_entity.pdbx_description
1 polymer ?
#
loop_
_entity_poly.entity_id
_entity_poly.type
_entity_poly.pdbx_seq_one_letter_code
_entity_poly.pdbx_strand_id
1 'polypeptide(L)'
;MWAILSILVENKPGILFKVTHLFRSRNFNIDSISVGVTENPDYSRMTITTYGDEKQVEQIVKQLDKMIDTVEVKHLDEHKTVYRELSLFKIKLSNANDSMEINKLANAYG
;
A
#
# COMPACT_ATOMS: atom_id res chain seq x y z
N MET A 1 -9.09 -10.18 -8.86
CA MET A 1 -7.73 -10.54 -8.44
C MET A 1 -7.23 -9.46 -7.52
N TRP A 2 -6.55 -9.83 -6.43
CA TRP A 2 -5.82 -8.88 -5.58
C TRP A 2 -4.46 -8.59 -6.22
N ALA A 3 -4.04 -7.33 -6.26
CA ALA A 3 -2.80 -6.91 -6.92
C ALA A 3 -2.02 -5.93 -6.04
N ILE A 4 -0.70 -6.05 -6.07
CA ILE A 4 0.23 -5.15 -5.38
C ILE A 4 1.00 -4.33 -6.42
N LEU A 5 0.90 -3.01 -6.32
CA LEU A 5 1.59 -2.07 -7.20
C LEU A 5 2.65 -1.33 -6.39
N SER A 6 3.91 -1.40 -6.83
CA SER A 6 5.00 -0.55 -6.34
C SER A 6 5.29 0.55 -7.34
N ILE A 7 5.19 1.79 -6.90
CA ILE A 7 5.28 2.97 -7.75
C ILE A 7 6.39 3.85 -7.16
N LEU A 8 7.46 4.06 -7.91
CA LEU A 8 8.49 5.03 -7.59
C LEU A 8 8.11 6.36 -8.23
N VAL A 9 8.01 7.41 -7.42
CA VAL A 9 7.56 8.74 -7.86
C VAL A 9 8.49 9.83 -7.37
N GLU A 10 8.49 10.97 -8.04
CA GLU A 10 9.17 12.17 -7.54
C GLU A 10 8.54 12.63 -6.22
N ASN A 11 9.39 12.96 -5.24
CA ASN A 11 8.99 13.42 -3.93
C ASN A 11 8.61 14.91 -3.95
N LYS A 12 7.45 15.21 -4.55
CA LYS A 12 6.92 16.58 -4.71
C LYS A 12 5.55 16.75 -4.05
N PRO A 13 5.21 17.96 -3.57
CA PRO A 13 3.87 18.24 -3.04
C PRO A 13 2.75 17.83 -4.01
N GLY A 14 1.73 17.15 -3.50
CA GLY A 14 0.56 16.74 -4.27
C GLY A 14 0.68 15.40 -5.00
N ILE A 15 1.82 14.71 -4.95
CA ILE A 15 2.00 13.42 -5.65
C ILE A 15 1.02 12.34 -5.18
N LEU A 16 0.78 12.24 -3.87
CA LEU A 16 -0.21 11.32 -3.30
C LEU A 16 -1.61 11.57 -3.85
N PHE A 17 -2.01 12.84 -3.98
CA PHE A 17 -3.29 13.20 -4.56
C PHE A 17 -3.36 12.83 -6.05
N LYS A 18 -2.32 13.11 -6.84
CA LYS A 18 -2.30 12.77 -8.27
C LYS A 18 -2.51 11.27 -8.49
N VAL A 19 -1.78 10.43 -7.74
CA VAL A 19 -1.89 8.97 -7.83
C VAL A 19 -3.28 8.51 -7.39
N THR A 20 -3.74 8.89 -6.20
CA THR A 20 -5.07 8.46 -5.70
C THR A 20 -6.23 8.98 -6.57
N HIS A 21 -6.09 10.17 -7.16
CA HIS A 21 -7.05 10.71 -8.10
C HIS A 21 -7.15 9.88 -9.38
N LEU A 22 -6.03 9.36 -9.91
CA LEU A 22 -6.03 8.47 -11.06
C LEU A 22 -6.88 7.21 -10.78
N PHE A 23 -6.68 6.56 -9.63
CA PHE A 23 -7.49 5.41 -9.20
C PHE A 23 -8.98 5.77 -9.17
N ARG A 24 -9.35 6.87 -8.52
CA ARG A 24 -10.74 7.34 -8.43
C ARG A 24 -11.34 7.65 -9.81
N SER A 25 -10.61 8.35 -10.67
CA SER A 25 -11.09 8.76 -12.02
C SER A 25 -11.41 7.58 -12.94
N ARG A 26 -10.80 6.43 -12.67
CA ARG A 26 -10.98 5.18 -13.40
C ARG A 26 -11.87 4.18 -12.67
N ASN A 27 -12.50 4.61 -11.56
CA ASN A 27 -13.36 3.81 -10.73
C ASN A 27 -12.67 2.55 -10.16
N PHE A 28 -11.39 2.68 -9.77
CA PHE A 28 -10.65 1.63 -9.08
C PHE A 28 -10.71 1.81 -7.58
N ASN A 29 -10.95 0.71 -6.87
CA ASN A 29 -10.86 0.69 -5.42
C ASN A 29 -9.39 0.67 -4.98
N ILE A 30 -9.07 1.40 -3.91
CA ILE A 30 -7.79 1.25 -3.21
C ILE A 30 -8.10 0.47 -1.94
N ASP A 31 -7.42 -0.67 -1.78
CA ASP A 31 -7.58 -1.52 -0.61
C ASP A 31 -6.64 -1.04 0.51
N SER A 32 -5.37 -0.79 0.19
CA SER A 32 -4.42 -0.13 1.06
C SER A 32 -3.47 0.77 0.28
N ILE A 33 -2.88 1.75 0.96
CA ILE A 33 -1.81 2.59 0.42
C ILE A 33 -0.81 2.92 1.53
N SER A 34 0.47 2.75 1.21
CA SER A 34 1.59 3.23 2.02
C SER A 34 2.52 4.06 1.14
N VAL A 35 3.02 5.16 1.68
CA VAL A 35 3.98 6.04 0.99
C VAL A 35 5.09 6.47 1.94
N GLY A 36 6.32 6.42 1.46
CA GLY A 36 7.48 6.88 2.22
C GLY A 36 8.60 7.34 1.29
N VAL A 37 9.40 8.29 1.78
CA VAL A 37 10.62 8.75 1.11
C VAL A 37 11.62 7.61 1.06
N THR A 38 12.32 7.46 -0.07
CA THR A 38 13.34 6.42 -0.25
C THR A 38 14.69 6.82 0.32
N GLU A 39 15.71 5.99 0.16
CA GLU A 39 17.11 6.34 0.44
C GLU A 39 17.58 7.58 -0.34
N ASN A 40 17.01 7.81 -1.52
CA ASN A 40 17.13 9.07 -2.23
C ASN A 40 15.95 9.99 -1.85
N PRO A 41 16.19 11.14 -1.19
CA PRO A 41 15.14 12.04 -0.74
C PRO A 41 14.32 12.67 -1.88
N ASP A 42 14.81 12.65 -3.11
CA ASP A 42 14.12 13.14 -4.29
C ASP A 42 12.99 12.20 -4.75
N TYR A 43 12.94 10.98 -4.22
CA TYR A 43 11.95 9.97 -4.59
C TYR A 43 11.20 9.42 -3.39
N SER A 44 9.92 9.15 -3.61
CA SER A 44 9.05 8.42 -2.69
C SER A 44 8.59 7.13 -3.33
N ARG A 45 8.41 6.08 -2.52
CA ARG A 45 7.84 4.82 -2.96
C ARG A 45 6.43 4.68 -2.42
N MET A 46 5.48 4.46 -3.31
CA MET A 46 4.10 4.12 -2.98
C MET A 46 3.89 2.63 -3.19
N THR A 47 3.29 1.98 -2.21
CA THR A 47 2.79 0.61 -2.32
C THR A 47 1.28 0.68 -2.23
N ILE A 48 0.58 0.24 -3.28
CA ILE A 48 -0.88 0.25 -3.36
C ILE A 48 -1.37 -1.17 -3.57
N THR A 49 -2.33 -1.61 -2.75
CA THR A 49 -3.07 -2.85 -3.00
C THR A 49 -4.46 -2.54 -3.54
N THR A 50 -4.95 -3.39 -4.44
CA THR A 50 -6.25 -3.19 -5.09
C THR A 50 -6.88 -4.52 -5.49
N TYR A 51 -8.19 -4.51 -5.73
CA TYR A 51 -8.93 -5.62 -6.32
C TYR A 51 -9.46 -5.24 -7.70
N GLY A 52 -9.16 -6.05 -8.72
CA GLY A 52 -9.65 -5.86 -10.09
C GLY A 52 -9.43 -7.09 -10.96
N ASP A 53 -10.00 -7.10 -12.17
CA ASP A 53 -9.61 -8.08 -13.19
C ASP A 53 -8.22 -7.76 -13.78
N GLU A 54 -7.65 -8.69 -14.54
CA GLU A 54 -6.31 -8.55 -15.12
C GLU A 54 -6.21 -7.33 -16.06
N LYS A 55 -7.25 -7.10 -16.89
CA LYS A 55 -7.27 -5.97 -17.83
C LYS A 55 -7.29 -4.64 -17.09
N GLN A 56 -8.04 -4.58 -16.01
CA GLN A 56 -8.15 -3.46 -15.10
C GLN A 56 -6.80 -3.11 -14.45
N VAL A 57 -6.10 -4.11 -13.90
CA VAL A 57 -4.78 -3.94 -13.29
C VAL A 57 -3.75 -3.48 -14.35
N GLU A 58 -3.74 -4.10 -15.52
CA GLU A 58 -2.86 -3.66 -16.62
C GLU A 58 -3.15 -2.22 -17.04
N GLN A 59 -4.43 -1.84 -17.12
CA GLN A 59 -4.82 -0.48 -17.49
C GLN A 59 -4.29 0.53 -16.48
N ILE A 60 -4.42 0.27 -15.17
CA ILE A 60 -3.93 1.21 -14.16
C ILE A 60 -2.42 1.31 -14.16
N VAL A 61 -1.71 0.20 -14.33
CA VAL A 61 -0.24 0.20 -14.49
C VAL A 61 0.17 1.06 -15.68
N LYS A 62 -0.47 0.88 -16.84
CA LYS A 62 -0.20 1.68 -18.06
C LYS A 62 -0.53 3.16 -17.89
N GLN A 63 -1.48 3.52 -17.02
CA GLN A 63 -1.81 4.92 -16.76
C GLN A 63 -0.83 5.57 -15.77
N LEU A 64 -0.44 4.83 -14.73
CA LEU A 64 0.58 5.26 -13.77
C LEU A 64 1.92 5.50 -14.47
N ASP A 65 2.32 4.59 -15.37
CA ASP A 65 3.57 4.68 -16.14
C ASP A 65 3.63 5.90 -17.07
N LYS A 66 2.46 6.43 -17.46
CA LYS A 66 2.35 7.66 -18.28
C LYS A 66 2.35 8.95 -17.48
N MET A 67 2.26 8.88 -16.15
CA MET A 67 2.29 10.08 -15.32
C MET A 67 3.70 10.67 -15.31
N ILE A 68 3.81 11.97 -15.58
CA ILE A 68 5.09 12.69 -15.64
C ILE A 68 5.90 12.51 -14.36
N ASP A 69 5.25 12.52 -13.21
CA ASP A 69 5.90 12.42 -11.90
C ASP A 69 6.26 10.97 -11.50
N THR A 70 5.98 9.98 -12.35
CA THR A 70 6.27 8.56 -12.10
C THR A 70 7.58 8.15 -12.75
N VAL A 71 8.46 7.54 -11.94
CA VAL A 71 9.78 7.06 -12.37
C VAL A 71 9.71 5.59 -12.77
N GLU A 72 8.97 4.79 -12.01
CA GLU A 72 8.84 3.35 -12.26
C GLU A 72 7.51 2.82 -11.70
N VAL A 73 6.86 1.91 -12.43
CA VAL A 73 5.70 1.15 -11.96
C VAL A 73 5.96 -0.34 -12.07
N LYS A 74 5.75 -1.06 -10.98
CA LYS A 74 5.88 -2.52 -10.91
C LYS A 74 4.59 -3.14 -10.38
N HIS A 75 4.01 -4.05 -11.17
CA HIS A 75 3.04 -5.02 -10.66
C HIS A 75 3.82 -6.18 -10.04
N LEU A 76 3.70 -6.36 -8.72
CA LEU A 76 4.46 -7.35 -7.96
C LEU A 76 3.72 -8.69 -7.93
N ASP A 77 4.44 -9.77 -8.21
CA ASP A 77 3.97 -11.15 -8.09
C ASP A 77 3.84 -11.51 -6.61
N GLU A 78 2.61 -11.78 -6.14
CA GLU A 78 2.31 -12.10 -4.74
C GLU A 78 3.06 -13.33 -4.22
N HIS A 79 3.43 -14.27 -5.10
CA HIS A 79 4.13 -15.50 -4.72
C HIS A 79 5.66 -15.33 -4.70
N LYS A 80 6.18 -14.23 -5.25
CA LYS A 80 7.63 -13.95 -5.31
C LYS A 80 8.03 -12.69 -4.54
N THR A 81 7.09 -12.04 -3.88
CA THR A 81 7.29 -10.77 -3.19
C THR A 81 7.09 -10.96 -1.70
N VAL A 82 8.02 -10.40 -0.91
CA VAL A 82 7.80 -10.26 0.53
C VAL A 82 7.06 -8.94 0.79
N TYR A 83 5.88 -9.03 1.40
CA TYR A 83 5.13 -7.87 1.87
C TYR A 83 4.90 -7.97 3.39
N ARG A 84 4.80 -6.80 4.03
CA ARG A 84 4.57 -6.64 5.47
C ARG A 84 3.68 -5.43 5.69
N GLU A 85 2.86 -5.51 6.72
CA GLU A 85 2.03 -4.41 7.20
C GLU A 85 2.26 -4.23 8.69
N LEU A 86 2.16 -2.99 9.15
CA LEU A 86 2.18 -2.65 10.57
C LEU A 86 0.75 -2.34 11.01
N SER A 87 0.29 -3.01 12.07
CA SER A 87 -1.01 -2.75 12.66
C SER A 87 -0.87 -2.41 14.14
N LEU A 88 -1.69 -1.47 14.60
CA LEU A 88 -1.80 -1.11 16.02
C LEU A 88 -3.20 -1.43 16.50
N PHE A 89 -3.30 -2.22 17.58
CA PHE A 89 -4.56 -2.63 18.17
C PHE A 89 -4.80 -1.91 19.49
N LYS A 90 -5.97 -1.28 19.64
CA LYS A 90 -6.45 -0.77 20.93
C LYS A 90 -7.51 -1.74 21.47
N ILE A 91 -7.20 -2.41 22.57
CA ILE A 91 -8.06 -3.47 23.13
C ILE A 91 -8.65 -2.99 24.45
N LYS A 92 -9.98 -3.10 24.58
CA LYS A 92 -10.69 -2.84 25.84
C LYS A 92 -10.62 -4.08 26.72
N LEU A 93 -10.18 -3.92 27.96
CA LEU A 93 -10.21 -4.99 28.95
C LEU A 93 -11.55 -4.98 29.67
N SER A 94 -12.16 -6.16 29.82
CA SER A 94 -13.39 -6.31 30.61
C SER A 94 -13.04 -6.73 32.03
N ASN A 95 -12.05 -7.63 32.18
CA ASN A 95 -11.59 -8.16 33.44
C ASN A 95 -10.06 -8.05 33.56
N ALA A 96 -9.53 -8.09 34.79
CA ALA A 96 -8.09 -7.99 35.03
C ALA A 96 -7.28 -9.13 34.37
N ASN A 97 -7.87 -10.32 34.24
CA ASN A 97 -7.23 -11.48 33.61
C ASN A 97 -7.02 -11.32 32.10
N ASP A 98 -7.82 -10.49 31.42
CA ASP A 98 -7.74 -10.27 29.97
C ASP A 98 -6.38 -9.68 29.58
N SER A 99 -5.78 -8.87 30.44
CA SER A 99 -4.45 -8.30 30.20
C SER A 99 -3.38 -9.38 30.06
N MET A 100 -3.48 -10.47 30.83
CA MET A 100 -2.49 -11.55 30.78
C MET A 100 -2.61 -12.34 29.47
N GLU A 101 -3.84 -12.58 29.01
CA GLU A 101 -4.09 -13.24 27.72
C GLU A 101 -3.64 -12.38 26.53
N ILE A 102 -3.95 -11.08 26.55
CA ILE A 102 -3.52 -10.15 25.50
C ILE A 102 -1.99 -10.06 25.45
N ASN A 103 -1.31 -9.94 26.59
CA ASN A 103 0.16 -9.93 26.63
C ASN A 103 0.76 -11.23 26.10
N LYS A 104 0.12 -12.38 26.38
CA LYS A 104 0.56 -13.67 25.83
C LYS A 104 0.43 -13.70 24.31
N LEU A 105 -0.68 -13.21 23.74
CA LEU A 105 -0.86 -13.11 22.29
C LEU A 105 0.12 -12.12 21.66
N ALA A 106 0.31 -10.94 22.27
CA ALA A 106 1.24 -9.94 21.79
C ALA A 106 2.68 -10.47 21.75
N ASN A 107 3.14 -11.19 22.77
CA ASN A 107 4.49 -11.78 22.78
C ASN A 107 4.67 -12.95 21.80
N ALA A 108 3.58 -13.61 21.40
CA ALA A 108 3.63 -14.76 20.49
C ALA A 108 3.66 -14.33 19.01
N TYR A 109 3.01 -13.21 18.68
CA TYR A 109 2.79 -12.78 17.30
C TYR A 109 3.36 -11.38 16.98
N GLY A 110 3.81 -10.64 17.98
CA GLY A 110 4.43 -9.32 17.87
C GLY A 110 5.94 -9.36 18.07
#